data_AF-A0A829D6P9-F1
#
_entry.id   AF-A0A829D6P9-F1
#
_cell.length_a   1.000
_cell.length_b   1.000
_cell.length_c   1.000
_cell.angle_alpha   90.00
_cell.angle_beta   90.00
_cell.angle_gamma   90.00
#
_symmetry.space_group_name_H-M   'P 1'
#
loop_
_entity.id
_entity.type
_entity.pdbx_description
1 polymer ?
#
loop_
_entity_poly.entity_id
_entity_poly.type
_entity_poly.pdbx_seq_one_letter_code
_entity_poly.pdbx_strand_id
1 'polypeptide(L)'
;MFKMVKKYVSTICLLIAISVGSTIFSRPLSISEKNQEEKIKNDFQREFRIENFVLIPAGEFVMGCVAGDLQCDEREKPPKAMKIVKPFYMGKYEVTQTQWQLVMRYDQSDFKKCGGSCPVNNVTWFSVQVFLKQLNYAMQELGKATMVFRLPNEAEWEYAARAGSTTKYYWGEEMDPNYLWYSSNSDYKIHPAGQKNLTHLAFLT
;
A
#
# COMPACT_ATOMS: atom_id res chain seq x y z
N MET A 1 -10.81 -8.69 18.77
CA MET A 1 -10.96 -9.12 17.37
C MET A 1 -9.64 -9.26 16.59
N PHE A 2 -8.48 -8.90 17.17
CA PHE A 2 -7.13 -9.26 16.69
C PHE A 2 -6.69 -10.69 17.08
N LYS A 3 -7.62 -11.65 17.07
CA LYS A 3 -7.40 -13.06 17.44
C LYS A 3 -7.60 -14.04 16.27
N MET A 4 -7.91 -13.56 15.05
CA MET A 4 -8.24 -14.44 13.93
C MET A 4 -7.04 -14.93 13.10
N VAL A 5 -5.90 -14.22 13.08
CA VAL A 5 -4.70 -14.73 12.39
C VAL A 5 -4.00 -15.82 13.20
N LYS A 6 -4.07 -15.77 14.55
CA LYS A 6 -3.67 -16.92 15.39
C LYS A 6 -4.62 -18.11 15.30
N LYS A 7 -5.84 -17.92 14.79
CA LYS A 7 -6.89 -18.94 14.91
C LYS A 7 -6.77 -20.05 13.87
N TYR A 8 -6.22 -19.82 12.68
CA TYR A 8 -6.18 -20.85 11.63
C TYR A 8 -4.96 -21.79 11.68
N VAL A 9 -3.86 -21.36 12.30
CA VAL A 9 -2.71 -22.26 12.58
C VAL A 9 -2.88 -22.99 13.94
N SER A 10 -3.79 -22.52 14.81
CA SER A 10 -3.98 -23.04 16.17
C SER A 10 -5.32 -23.77 16.41
N THR A 11 -6.25 -23.85 15.44
CA THR A 11 -7.59 -24.47 15.68
C THR A 11 -7.56 -25.97 15.91
N ILE A 12 -6.39 -26.54 15.71
CA ILE A 12 -6.07 -27.89 16.04
C ILE A 12 -5.98 -27.89 17.59
N CYS A 13 -5.12 -27.14 18.26
CA CYS A 13 -4.82 -27.37 19.68
C CYS A 13 -5.73 -26.70 20.75
N LEU A 14 -7.05 -26.45 20.57
CA LEU A 14 -7.91 -26.04 21.73
C LEU A 14 -9.42 -26.43 21.72
N LEU A 15 -9.76 -27.71 21.60
CA LEU A 15 -11.00 -28.31 22.15
C LEU A 15 -11.01 -28.82 23.61
N ILE A 16 -9.96 -28.79 24.45
CA ILE A 16 -10.15 -29.05 25.90
C ILE A 16 -9.10 -28.35 26.77
N ALA A 17 -9.44 -27.22 27.39
CA ALA A 17 -8.83 -26.84 28.68
C ALA A 17 -9.73 -25.82 29.40
N ILE A 18 -10.92 -26.26 29.79
CA ILE A 18 -11.28 -26.05 31.20
C ILE A 18 -10.19 -26.79 31.98
N SER A 19 -9.68 -26.21 33.06
CA SER A 19 -8.74 -26.88 33.94
C SER A 19 -9.40 -28.04 34.69
N VAL A 20 -9.72 -29.10 33.95
CA VAL A 20 -9.68 -30.49 34.36
C VAL A 20 -8.96 -31.19 33.22
N GLY A 21 -7.79 -31.75 33.50
CA GLY A 21 -6.75 -32.08 32.52
C GLY A 21 -7.26 -32.72 31.23
N SER A 22 -6.90 -32.15 30.09
CA SER A 22 -7.02 -32.78 28.78
C SER A 22 -6.06 -32.13 27.81
N THR A 23 -5.14 -32.93 27.29
CA THR A 23 -4.32 -32.60 26.12
C THR A 23 -5.23 -32.18 24.99
N ILE A 24 -5.01 -31.01 24.41
CA ILE A 24 -5.90 -30.60 23.36
C ILE A 24 -5.55 -31.27 22.03
N PHE A 25 -6.39 -32.21 21.63
CA PHE A 25 -6.34 -32.88 20.34
C PHE A 25 -7.05 -32.07 19.24
N SER A 26 -6.38 -31.04 18.78
CA SER A 26 -5.84 -31.02 17.43
C SER A 26 -6.39 -31.92 16.32
N ARG A 27 -7.58 -31.62 15.76
CA ARG A 27 -8.03 -32.28 14.51
C ARG A 27 -7.26 -31.76 13.28
N PRO A 28 -6.66 -32.63 12.44
CA PRO A 28 -6.00 -32.20 11.20
C PRO A 28 -6.92 -31.39 10.27
N LEU A 29 -6.35 -30.37 9.61
CA LEU A 29 -7.05 -29.57 8.59
C LEU A 29 -7.55 -30.47 7.46
N SER A 30 -8.76 -30.18 6.99
CA SER A 30 -9.30 -30.80 5.78
C SER A 30 -8.52 -30.34 4.53
N ILE A 31 -8.63 -31.12 3.45
CA ILE A 31 -7.98 -30.79 2.17
C ILE A 31 -8.45 -29.44 1.65
N SER A 32 -9.74 -29.12 1.78
CA SER A 32 -10.29 -27.82 1.33
C SER A 32 -9.70 -26.63 2.11
N GLU A 33 -9.52 -26.77 3.42
CA GLU A 33 -8.89 -25.73 4.25
C GLU A 33 -7.43 -25.52 3.87
N LYS A 34 -6.68 -26.60 3.64
CA LYS A 34 -5.28 -26.52 3.18
C LYS A 34 -5.17 -25.83 1.82
N ASN A 35 -6.04 -26.19 0.87
CA ASN A 35 -6.06 -25.59 -0.46
C ASN A 35 -6.41 -24.09 -0.40
N GLN A 36 -7.34 -23.70 0.48
CA GLN A 36 -7.70 -22.30 0.67
C GLN A 36 -6.56 -21.49 1.32
N GLU A 37 -5.87 -22.07 2.30
CA GLU A 37 -4.69 -21.45 2.93
C GLU A 37 -3.57 -21.22 1.91
N GLU A 38 -3.27 -22.24 1.10
CA GLU A 38 -2.26 -22.16 0.05
C GLU A 38 -2.62 -21.10 -1.00
N LYS A 39 -3.89 -21.04 -1.42
CA LYS A 39 -4.38 -19.99 -2.32
C LYS A 39 -4.16 -18.59 -1.73
N ILE A 40 -4.52 -18.38 -0.47
CA ILE A 40 -4.33 -17.08 0.20
C ILE A 40 -2.84 -16.72 0.29
N LYS A 41 -1.96 -17.68 0.60
CA LYS A 41 -0.52 -17.45 0.63
C LYS A 41 0.01 -17.04 -0.75
N ASN A 42 -0.46 -17.70 -1.81
CA ASN A 42 -0.06 -17.40 -3.18
C ASN A 42 -0.57 -16.03 -3.63
N ASP A 43 -1.83 -15.69 -3.33
CA ASP A 43 -2.38 -14.36 -3.60
C ASP A 43 -1.62 -13.27 -2.84
N PHE A 44 -1.32 -13.48 -1.56
CA PHE A 44 -0.56 -12.52 -0.76
C PHE A 44 0.84 -12.27 -1.33
N GLN A 45 1.56 -13.35 -1.67
CA GLN A 45 2.89 -13.23 -2.30
C GLN A 45 2.80 -12.53 -3.66
N ARG A 46 1.76 -12.82 -4.47
CA ARG A 46 1.56 -12.20 -5.78
C ARG A 46 1.28 -10.70 -5.67
N GLU A 47 0.48 -10.28 -4.71
CA GLU A 47 0.06 -8.88 -4.54
C GLU A 47 1.14 -8.00 -3.87
N PHE A 48 2.01 -8.58 -3.02
CA PHE A 48 3.06 -7.86 -2.29
C PHE A 48 4.50 -8.23 -2.71
N ARG A 49 4.68 -8.82 -3.90
CA ARG A 49 6.01 -9.08 -4.49
C ARG A 49 6.72 -7.79 -4.90
N ILE A 50 8.06 -7.86 -4.95
CA ILE A 50 8.92 -6.69 -5.20
C ILE A 50 8.69 -6.04 -6.56
N GLU A 51 8.21 -6.80 -7.55
CA GLU A 51 7.87 -6.31 -8.89
C GLU A 51 6.68 -5.34 -8.91
N ASN A 52 5.89 -5.29 -7.83
CA ASN A 52 4.81 -4.31 -7.68
C ASN A 52 5.30 -3.00 -7.03
N PHE A 53 6.60 -2.89 -6.77
CA PHE A 53 7.28 -1.71 -6.22
C PHE A 53 8.32 -1.18 -7.20
N VAL A 54 8.71 0.07 -7.01
CA VAL A 54 9.79 0.73 -7.73
C VAL A 54 10.90 1.06 -6.74
N LEU A 55 12.14 0.80 -7.13
CA LEU A 55 13.30 1.29 -6.41
C LEU A 55 13.47 2.79 -6.68
N ILE A 56 13.31 3.60 -5.63
CA ILE A 56 13.61 5.01 -5.62
C ILE A 56 15.07 5.18 -5.18
N PRO A 57 15.96 5.73 -6.03
CA PRO A 57 17.36 5.89 -5.69
C PRO A 57 17.56 6.93 -4.58
N ALA A 58 18.70 6.86 -3.91
CA ALA A 58 19.15 7.95 -3.05
C ALA A 58 19.48 9.18 -3.90
N GLY A 59 19.29 10.38 -3.36
CA GLY A 59 19.54 11.60 -4.09
C GLY A 59 19.15 12.85 -3.30
N GLU A 60 19.25 13.99 -3.96
CA GLU A 60 18.96 15.31 -3.40
C GLU A 60 17.92 16.00 -4.27
N PHE A 61 17.06 16.81 -3.65
CA PHE A 61 16.05 17.60 -4.36
C PHE A 61 15.65 18.83 -3.54
N VAL A 62 14.88 19.72 -4.17
CA VAL A 62 14.24 20.84 -3.47
C VAL A 62 12.78 20.48 -3.25
N MET A 63 12.38 20.40 -1.97
CA MET A 63 11.02 20.15 -1.51
C MET A 63 10.24 21.46 -1.38
N GLY A 64 8.95 21.44 -1.66
CA GLY A 64 8.05 22.59 -1.59
C GLY A 64 7.85 23.31 -2.92
N CYS A 65 7.33 24.52 -2.87
CA CYS A 65 6.90 25.27 -4.05
C CYS A 65 8.03 25.50 -5.08
N VAL A 66 7.74 25.34 -6.36
CA VAL A 66 8.69 25.68 -7.43
C VAL A 66 8.54 27.14 -7.85
N ALA A 67 9.63 27.76 -8.32
CA ALA A 67 9.58 29.12 -8.81
C ALA A 67 8.64 29.23 -10.03
N GLY A 68 7.63 30.09 -9.96
CA GLY A 68 6.64 30.28 -11.02
C GLY A 68 5.29 29.60 -10.76
N ASP A 69 5.17 28.71 -9.76
CA ASP A 69 3.87 28.22 -9.35
C ASP A 69 3.15 29.24 -8.45
N LEU A 70 2.06 29.80 -8.99
CA LEU A 70 1.26 30.82 -8.31
C LEU A 70 0.22 30.22 -7.35
N GLN A 71 0.10 28.89 -7.28
CA GLN A 71 -0.92 28.19 -6.48
C GLN A 71 -0.39 27.57 -5.19
N CYS A 72 0.84 27.91 -4.78
CA CYS A 72 1.46 27.34 -3.59
C CYS A 72 0.85 27.84 -2.27
N ASP A 73 0.57 26.93 -1.34
CA ASP A 73 0.22 27.23 0.04
C ASP A 73 1.43 27.87 0.78
N GLU A 74 1.16 28.67 1.80
CA GLU A 74 2.23 29.28 2.61
C GLU A 74 3.08 28.25 3.34
N ARG A 75 2.55 27.05 3.62
CA ARG A 75 3.28 25.93 4.22
C ARG A 75 4.24 25.23 3.26
N GLU A 76 4.10 25.47 1.96
CA GLU A 76 5.00 24.94 0.92
C GLU A 76 6.23 25.85 0.71
N LYS A 77 6.30 26.97 1.46
CA LYS A 77 7.36 27.97 1.37
C LYS A 77 8.12 28.10 2.72
N PRO A 78 9.40 28.47 2.69
CA PRO A 78 10.26 28.52 1.51
C PRO A 78 10.65 27.11 1.04
N PRO A 79 11.02 26.94 -0.24
CA PRO A 79 11.51 25.66 -0.74
C PRO A 79 12.76 25.23 0.01
N LYS A 80 12.89 23.93 0.29
CA LYS A 80 13.92 23.39 1.17
C LYS A 80 14.73 22.29 0.47
N ALA A 81 16.05 22.42 0.51
CA ALA A 81 16.95 21.36 0.06
C ALA A 81 16.84 20.14 0.99
N MET A 82 16.54 18.98 0.40
CA MET A 82 16.32 17.71 1.08
C MET A 82 17.20 16.62 0.48
N LYS A 83 17.58 15.65 1.31
CA LYS A 83 18.44 14.52 0.92
C LYS A 83 17.79 13.19 1.30
N ILE A 84 17.54 12.36 0.29
CA ILE A 84 17.19 10.95 0.44
C ILE A 84 18.49 10.17 0.60
N VAL A 85 18.82 9.80 1.85
CA VAL A 85 20.12 9.20 2.19
C VAL A 85 20.24 7.75 1.72
N LYS A 86 19.14 7.00 1.74
CA LYS A 86 19.11 5.57 1.39
C LYS A 86 18.05 5.34 0.32
N PRO A 87 18.32 4.50 -0.68
CA PRO A 87 17.28 4.10 -1.62
C PRO A 87 16.19 3.32 -0.87
N PHE A 88 14.97 3.39 -1.36
CA PHE A 88 13.82 2.70 -0.79
C PHE A 88 12.88 2.23 -1.90
N TYR A 89 12.04 1.25 -1.58
CA TYR A 89 11.00 0.80 -2.49
C TYR A 89 9.70 1.54 -2.20
N MET A 90 9.02 1.99 -3.26
CA MET A 90 7.70 2.61 -3.19
C MET A 90 6.71 1.82 -4.05
N GLY A 91 5.46 1.70 -3.60
CA GLY A 91 4.44 1.02 -4.40
C GLY A 91 4.28 1.71 -5.75
N LYS A 92 4.20 0.95 -6.84
CA LYS A 92 3.92 1.49 -8.19
C LYS A 92 2.60 2.27 -8.24
N TYR A 93 1.66 1.81 -7.43
CA TYR A 93 0.30 2.28 -7.34
C TYR A 93 -0.11 2.45 -5.88
N GLU A 94 -1.18 3.20 -5.66
CA GLU A 94 -1.91 3.21 -4.41
C GLU A 94 -2.35 1.80 -4.01
N VAL A 95 -2.50 1.57 -2.70
CA VAL A 95 -2.96 0.27 -2.19
C VAL A 95 -4.38 0.02 -2.69
N THR A 96 -4.57 -1.11 -3.36
CA THR A 96 -5.86 -1.46 -3.98
C THR A 96 -6.84 -2.06 -2.99
N GLN A 97 -8.13 -2.09 -3.33
CA GLN A 97 -9.19 -2.74 -2.56
C GLN A 97 -8.89 -4.23 -2.34
N THR A 98 -8.35 -4.94 -3.35
CA THR A 98 -7.92 -6.34 -3.20
C THR A 98 -6.78 -6.49 -2.19
N GLN A 99 -5.74 -5.66 -2.29
CA GLN A 99 -4.62 -5.69 -1.33
C GLN A 99 -5.10 -5.38 0.09
N TRP A 100 -5.96 -4.37 0.24
CA TRP A 100 -6.58 -4.02 1.52
C TRP A 100 -7.36 -5.21 2.10
N GLN A 101 -8.25 -5.82 1.32
CA GLN A 101 -9.07 -6.94 1.76
C GLN A 101 -8.23 -8.19 2.09
N LEU A 102 -7.14 -8.45 1.38
CA LEU A 102 -6.23 -9.56 1.68
C LEU A 102 -5.59 -9.42 3.07
N VAL A 103 -5.21 -8.21 3.46
CA VAL A 103 -4.60 -7.93 4.76
C VAL A 103 -5.67 -7.80 5.85
N MET A 104 -6.67 -6.94 5.63
CA MET A 104 -7.63 -6.50 6.64
C MET A 104 -8.86 -7.39 6.74
N ARG A 105 -9.14 -8.23 5.73
CA ARG A 105 -10.28 -9.17 5.64
C ARG A 105 -11.66 -8.51 5.52
N TYR A 106 -11.69 -7.21 5.29
CA TYR A 106 -12.89 -6.46 4.94
C TYR A 106 -12.50 -5.33 3.99
N ASP A 107 -13.49 -4.77 3.31
CA ASP A 107 -13.34 -3.57 2.48
C ASP A 107 -14.32 -2.49 2.96
N GLN A 108 -13.75 -1.33 3.29
CA GLN A 108 -14.46 -0.15 3.77
C GLN A 108 -14.60 0.94 2.71
N SER A 109 -14.17 0.67 1.48
CA SER A 109 -14.24 1.59 0.36
C SER A 109 -15.69 1.95 0.04
N ASP A 110 -15.94 3.22 -0.25
CA ASP A 110 -17.26 3.69 -0.68
C ASP A 110 -17.56 3.25 -2.12
N PHE A 111 -16.52 3.17 -2.95
CA PHE A 111 -16.62 2.87 -4.38
C PHE A 111 -16.49 1.38 -4.71
N LYS A 112 -17.31 0.54 -4.07
CA LYS A 112 -17.25 -0.94 -4.21
C LYS A 112 -17.49 -1.46 -5.63
N LYS A 113 -18.18 -0.70 -6.48
CA LYS A 113 -18.47 -1.08 -7.87
C LYS A 113 -17.27 -0.94 -8.80
N CYS A 114 -16.20 -0.27 -8.37
CA CYS A 114 -15.01 -0.05 -9.21
C CYS A 114 -14.22 -1.36 -9.42
N GLY A 115 -14.23 -2.24 -8.42
CA GLY A 115 -13.54 -3.52 -8.46
C GLY A 115 -12.20 -3.51 -7.71
N GLY A 116 -11.62 -4.70 -7.58
CA GLY A 116 -10.49 -4.96 -6.68
C GLY A 116 -9.19 -4.22 -7.01
N SER A 117 -9.01 -3.77 -8.26
CA SER A 117 -7.84 -3.01 -8.72
C SER A 117 -7.93 -1.51 -8.45
N CYS A 118 -9.06 -1.02 -7.96
CA CYS A 118 -9.20 0.38 -7.60
C CYS A 118 -8.55 0.64 -6.24
N PRO A 119 -8.01 1.85 -6.00
CA PRO A 119 -7.47 2.21 -4.70
C PRO A 119 -8.51 2.03 -3.58
N VAL A 120 -8.05 1.56 -2.42
CA VAL A 120 -8.88 1.58 -1.23
C VAL A 120 -9.10 3.03 -0.80
N ASN A 121 -10.33 3.38 -0.46
CA ASN A 121 -10.67 4.72 0.01
C ASN A 121 -11.42 4.66 1.35
N ASN A 122 -11.73 5.83 1.90
CA ASN A 122 -12.42 5.96 3.19
C ASN A 122 -11.67 5.24 4.33
N VAL A 123 -10.34 5.37 4.34
CA VAL A 123 -9.46 4.77 5.34
C VAL A 123 -8.90 5.84 6.27
N THR A 124 -8.89 5.56 7.57
CA THR A 124 -8.28 6.46 8.55
C THR A 124 -6.79 6.16 8.69
N TRP A 125 -6.00 7.15 9.12
CA TRP A 125 -4.58 6.94 9.43
C TRP A 125 -4.37 5.78 10.42
N PHE A 126 -5.22 5.66 11.43
CA PHE A 126 -5.17 4.54 12.38
C PHE A 126 -5.40 3.18 11.71
N SER A 127 -6.36 3.08 10.80
CA SER A 127 -6.60 1.85 10.04
C SER A 127 -5.41 1.48 9.14
N VAL A 128 -4.69 2.47 8.61
CA VAL A 128 -3.46 2.25 7.84
C VAL A 128 -2.34 1.70 8.73
N GLN A 129 -2.17 2.20 9.96
CA GLN A 129 -1.19 1.62 10.90
C GLN A 129 -1.51 0.16 11.23
N VAL A 130 -2.80 -0.15 11.40
CA VAL A 130 -3.28 -1.52 11.60
C VAL A 130 -2.99 -2.40 10.38
N PHE A 131 -3.25 -1.89 9.17
CA PHE A 131 -2.93 -2.57 7.91
C PHE A 131 -1.43 -2.87 7.81
N LEU A 132 -0.56 -1.88 8.03
CA LEU A 132 0.90 -2.04 7.94
C LEU A 132 1.42 -3.07 8.96
N LYS A 133 0.90 -3.03 10.19
CA LYS A 133 1.25 -4.03 11.22
C LYS A 133 0.88 -5.44 10.79
N GLN A 134 -0.32 -5.64 10.25
CA GLN A 134 -0.78 -6.94 9.79
C GLN A 134 -0.01 -7.42 8.55
N LEU A 135 0.27 -6.52 7.60
CA LEU A 135 1.07 -6.80 6.41
C LEU A 135 2.49 -7.25 6.80
N ASN A 136 3.17 -6.49 7.65
CA ASN A 136 4.52 -6.84 8.11
C ASN A 136 4.56 -8.16 8.87
N TYR A 137 3.57 -8.42 9.72
CA TYR A 137 3.45 -9.70 10.41
C TYR A 137 3.27 -10.87 9.42
N ALA A 138 2.37 -10.73 8.44
CA ALA A 138 2.16 -11.76 7.42
C ALA A 138 3.41 -12.00 6.57
N MET A 139 4.16 -10.94 6.21
CA MET A 139 5.42 -11.06 5.47
C MET A 139 6.49 -11.78 6.27
N GLN A 140 6.55 -11.58 7.58
CA GLN A 140 7.43 -12.34 8.48
C GLN A 140 7.08 -13.83 8.47
N GLU A 141 5.81 -14.19 8.61
CA GLU A 141 5.34 -15.59 8.60
C GLU A 141 5.59 -16.28 7.24
N LEU A 142 5.66 -15.52 6.15
CA LEU A 142 6.01 -16.00 4.81
C LEU A 142 7.54 -16.09 4.57
N GLY A 143 8.37 -15.84 5.60
CA GLY A 143 9.83 -15.84 5.47
C GLY A 143 10.39 -14.64 4.70
N LYS A 144 9.61 -13.56 4.57
CA LYS A 144 9.96 -12.31 3.88
C LYS A 144 10.18 -11.16 4.87
N ALA A 145 10.70 -11.45 6.06
CA ALA A 145 10.89 -10.49 7.14
C ALA A 145 11.82 -9.30 6.79
N THR A 146 12.61 -9.41 5.72
CA THR A 146 13.45 -8.32 5.19
C THR A 146 12.64 -7.25 4.44
N MET A 147 11.41 -7.57 4.02
CA MET A 147 10.49 -6.63 3.37
C MET A 147 9.60 -5.97 4.43
N VAL A 148 10.00 -4.78 4.88
CA VAL A 148 9.27 -4.01 5.88
C VAL A 148 8.54 -2.85 5.21
N PHE A 149 7.22 -2.84 5.35
CA PHE A 149 6.30 -1.87 4.78
C PHE A 149 5.98 -0.76 5.77
N ARG A 150 5.97 0.48 5.28
CA ARG A 150 5.58 1.68 6.02
C ARG A 150 5.00 2.72 5.08
N LEU A 151 4.39 3.77 5.65
CA LEU A 151 4.10 4.97 4.87
C LEU A 151 5.42 5.66 4.48
N PRO A 152 5.48 6.27 3.28
CA PRO A 152 6.52 7.24 2.98
C PRO A 152 6.40 8.42 3.94
N ASN A 153 7.51 9.05 4.30
CA ASN A 153 7.44 10.39 4.87
C ASN A 153 7.17 11.41 3.74
N GLU A 154 6.83 12.64 4.11
CA GLU A 154 6.46 13.69 3.16
C GLU A 154 7.55 13.96 2.12
N ALA A 155 8.82 14.02 2.56
CA ALA A 155 9.95 14.25 1.66
C ALA A 155 10.21 13.09 0.70
N GLU A 156 10.05 11.84 1.16
CA GLU A 156 10.13 10.66 0.30
C GLU A 156 9.01 10.64 -0.74
N TRP A 157 7.80 11.00 -0.33
CA TRP A 157 6.65 11.07 -1.22
C TRP A 157 6.85 12.14 -2.29
N GLU A 158 7.24 13.36 -1.91
CA GLU A 158 7.46 14.43 -2.88
C GLU A 158 8.66 14.16 -3.79
N TYR A 159 9.75 13.58 -3.27
CA TYR A 159 10.91 13.18 -4.08
C TYR A 159 10.51 12.18 -5.17
N ALA A 160 9.72 11.17 -4.81
CA ALA A 160 9.23 10.18 -5.76
C ALA A 160 8.22 10.78 -6.75
N ALA A 161 7.29 11.63 -6.28
CA ALA A 161 6.28 12.27 -7.11
C ALA A 161 6.89 13.23 -8.14
N ARG A 162 7.95 13.96 -7.77
CA ARG A 162 8.69 14.84 -8.69
C ARG A 162 9.45 14.07 -9.76
N ALA A 163 9.89 12.85 -9.46
CA ALA A 163 10.73 12.05 -10.35
C ALA A 163 11.91 12.87 -10.90
N GLY A 164 12.59 13.67 -10.06
CA GLY A 164 13.71 14.52 -10.48
C GLY A 164 13.32 15.80 -11.24
N SER A 165 12.03 16.05 -11.50
CA SER A 165 11.57 17.29 -12.09
C SER A 165 11.60 18.47 -11.11
N THR A 166 11.85 19.66 -11.66
CA THR A 166 11.77 20.96 -10.96
C THR A 166 10.61 21.82 -11.45
N THR A 167 9.75 21.30 -12.33
CA THR A 167 8.56 21.99 -12.84
C THR A 167 7.36 21.77 -11.91
N LYS A 168 6.23 22.44 -12.20
CA LYS A 168 5.00 22.31 -11.40
C LYS A 168 4.48 20.87 -11.30
N TYR A 169 4.45 20.15 -12.42
CA TYR A 169 4.13 18.72 -12.49
C TYR A 169 5.36 17.95 -12.95
N TYR A 170 5.46 16.66 -12.66
CA TYR A 170 6.62 15.89 -13.14
C TYR A 170 6.72 15.82 -14.68
N TRP A 171 5.60 16.01 -15.38
CA TRP A 171 5.51 15.98 -16.84
C TRP A 171 5.67 17.36 -17.49
N GLY A 172 5.76 18.44 -16.72
CA GLY A 172 5.92 19.81 -17.23
C GLY A 172 5.23 20.88 -16.39
N GLU A 173 5.07 22.07 -16.96
CA GLU A 173 4.45 23.21 -16.27
C GLU A 173 2.92 23.20 -16.34
N GLU A 174 2.37 22.64 -17.41
CA GLU A 174 0.94 22.63 -17.68
C GLU A 174 0.29 21.31 -17.23
N MET A 175 -0.96 21.40 -16.79
CA MET A 175 -1.75 20.21 -16.44
C MET A 175 -2.05 19.40 -17.70
N ASP A 176 -1.70 18.11 -17.69
CA ASP A 176 -1.99 17.19 -18.78
C ASP A 176 -2.90 16.05 -18.27
N PRO A 177 -4.14 15.92 -18.79
CA PRO A 177 -5.11 14.92 -18.35
C PRO A 177 -4.68 13.47 -18.63
N ASN A 178 -3.59 13.22 -19.36
CA ASN A 178 -3.06 11.87 -19.62
C ASN A 178 -2.32 11.27 -18.42
N TYR A 179 -1.92 12.08 -17.44
CA TYR A 179 -1.08 11.64 -16.31
C TYR A 179 -1.81 11.52 -14.97
N LEU A 180 -3.02 12.08 -14.84
CA LEU A 180 -3.80 12.00 -13.59
C LEU A 180 -5.31 11.90 -13.83
N TRP A 181 -6.01 11.41 -12.82
CA TRP A 181 -7.46 11.56 -12.68
C TRP A 181 -7.76 12.76 -11.76
N TYR A 182 -8.63 13.65 -12.20
CA TYR A 182 -9.09 14.82 -11.45
C TYR A 182 -10.57 15.09 -11.73
N SER A 183 -11.15 16.09 -11.06
CA SER A 183 -12.61 16.32 -11.09
C SER A 183 -13.20 16.41 -12.51
N SER A 184 -12.49 16.98 -13.47
CA SER A 184 -13.03 17.20 -14.82
C SER A 184 -12.90 15.99 -15.76
N ASN A 185 -12.02 15.02 -15.46
CA ASN A 185 -11.81 13.86 -16.34
C ASN A 185 -12.15 12.51 -15.67
N SER A 186 -12.58 12.50 -14.41
CA SER A 186 -12.84 11.28 -13.63
C SER A 186 -14.30 10.80 -13.66
N ASP A 187 -15.23 11.58 -14.20
CA ASP A 187 -16.69 11.36 -14.10
C ASP A 187 -17.19 11.20 -12.65
N TYR A 188 -16.52 11.86 -11.70
CA TYR A 188 -16.78 11.75 -10.25
C TYR A 188 -16.71 10.31 -9.72
N LYS A 189 -15.83 9.50 -10.31
CA LYS A 189 -15.58 8.11 -9.92
C LYS A 189 -14.10 7.90 -9.62
N ILE A 190 -13.84 6.92 -8.77
CA ILE A 190 -12.50 6.34 -8.67
C ILE A 190 -12.28 5.39 -9.86
N HIS A 191 -11.02 5.27 -10.27
CA HIS A 191 -10.61 4.44 -11.40
C HIS A 191 -9.61 3.38 -10.94
N PRO A 192 -9.51 2.24 -11.65
CA PRO A 192 -8.43 1.28 -11.44
C PRO A 192 -7.06 1.97 -11.50
N ALA A 193 -6.16 1.56 -10.60
CA ALA A 193 -4.80 2.07 -10.63
C ALA A 193 -4.08 1.67 -11.93
N GLY A 194 -3.14 2.50 -12.39
CA GLY A 194 -2.34 2.21 -13.59
C GLY A 194 -3.01 2.51 -14.93
N GLN A 195 -4.11 3.27 -14.96
CA GLN A 195 -4.79 3.67 -16.20
C GLN A 195 -4.25 4.96 -16.85
N LYS A 196 -3.39 5.71 -16.14
CA LYS A 196 -2.76 6.93 -16.63
C LYS A 196 -1.27 6.70 -16.92
N ASN A 197 -0.65 7.60 -17.67
CA ASN A 197 0.76 7.50 -18.01
C ASN A 197 1.62 7.61 -16.75
N LEU A 198 2.63 6.74 -16.65
CA LEU A 198 3.56 6.71 -15.51
C LEU A 198 4.66 7.76 -15.65
N THR A 199 5.26 8.14 -14.51
CA THR A 199 6.61 8.75 -14.51
C THR A 199 7.65 7.81 -15.12
N HIS A 200 8.84 8.30 -15.48
CA HIS A 200 9.97 7.44 -15.81
C HIS A 200 10.47 6.61 -14.61
N LEU A 201 10.08 6.99 -13.39
CA LEU A 201 10.21 6.19 -12.17
C LEU A 201 8.99 5.27 -11.94
N ALA A 202 8.14 5.05 -12.94
CA ALA A 202 7.02 4.13 -12.90
C ALA A 202 6.04 4.32 -11.71
N PHE A 203 5.86 5.56 -11.25
CA PHE A 203 4.98 5.93 -10.14
C PHE A 203 3.79 6.77 -10.64
N LEU A 204 2.60 6.51 -10.12
CA LEU A 204 1.40 7.33 -10.31
C LEU A 204 0.92 7.87 -8.96
N THR A 205 0.49 9.13 -9.01
CA THR A 205 -0.56 9.69 -8.14
C THR A 205 -1.89 9.62 -8.88
#